data_AF-A0A2S8G831-F1
#
_entry.id   AF-A0A2S8G831-F1
#
_cell.length_a   1.000
_cell.length_b   1.000
_cell.length_c   1.000
_cell.angle_alpha   90.00
_cell.angle_beta   90.00
_cell.angle_gamma   90.00
#
_symmetry.space_group_name_H-M   'P 1'
#
loop_
_entity.id
_entity.type
_entity.pdbx_description
1 polymer ?
#
loop_
_entity_poly.entity_id
_entity_poly.type
_entity_poly.pdbx_seq_one_letter_code
_entity_poly.pdbx_strand_id
1 'polypeptide(L)' 'MIVKSQNILIDTETISFALMYRCLECDNVVHGKKDRTSELVCEHCHSPLEDDDEIAYRLEGDN' A
#
# COMPACT_ATOMS: atom_id res chain seq x y z
N MET A 1 4.87 18.51 -4.09
CA MET A 1 5.97 17.71 -4.69
C MET A 1 5.93 16.37 -3.99
N ILE A 2 5.65 15.28 -4.71
CA ILE A 2 5.44 13.97 -4.08
C ILE A 2 6.79 13.27 -3.90
N VAL A 3 7.16 13.01 -2.65
CA VAL A 3 8.41 12.29 -2.32
C VAL A 3 8.05 10.90 -1.80
N LYS A 4 8.56 9.84 -2.45
CA LYS A 4 8.40 8.44 -2.01
C LYS A 4 9.42 8.15 -0.90
N SER A 5 8.95 7.93 0.33
CA SER A 5 9.81 7.56 1.46
C SER A 5 9.15 6.44 2.25
N GLN A 6 9.83 5.29 2.37
CA GLN A 6 9.41 4.18 3.26
C GLN A 6 7.92 3.79 3.14
N ASN A 7 7.43 3.52 1.93
CA ASN A 7 6.02 3.15 1.64
C ASN A 7 4.98 4.25 1.98
N ILE A 8 5.41 5.50 2.04
CA ILE A 8 4.51 6.65 2.22
C ILE A 8 4.83 7.65 1.11
N LEU A 9 3.79 8.10 0.42
CA LEU A 9 3.86 9.25 -0.48
C LEU A 9 3.55 10.49 0.35
N ILE A 10 4.51 11.40 0.44
CA ILE A 10 4.35 12.64 1.21
C ILE A 10 4.21 13.77 0.19
N ASP A 11 3.04 14.42 0.16
CA ASP A 11 2.94 15.75 -0.45
C ASP A 11 3.28 16.81 0.60
N THR A 12 4.02 17.83 0.17
CA THR A 12 4.58 18.89 1.00
C THR A 12 3.55 19.77 1.73
N GLU A 13 2.25 19.59 1.48
CA GLU A 13 1.15 20.38 2.06
C GLU A 13 0.20 19.57 3.00
N THR A 14 0.73 18.73 3.89
CA THR A 14 -0.09 18.12 4.99
C THR A 14 -0.98 16.94 4.57
N ILE A 15 -0.57 16.14 3.59
CA ILE A 15 -1.30 14.91 3.26
C ILE A 15 -0.35 13.72 3.25
N SER A 16 -0.52 12.83 4.23
CA SER A 16 0.16 11.54 4.30
C SER A 16 -0.66 10.51 3.54
N PHE A 17 -0.04 9.82 2.58
CA PHE A 17 -0.68 8.69 1.90
C PHE A 17 0.02 7.40 2.32
N ALA A 18 -0.75 6.43 2.81
CA ALA A 18 -0.29 5.06 3.00
C ALA A 18 -0.33 4.31 1.68
N LEU A 19 0.71 3.54 1.40
CA LEU A 19 0.71 2.58 0.30
C LEU A 19 -0.14 1.38 0.70
N MET A 20 -1.19 1.12 -0.07
CA MET A 20 -2.02 -0.08 0.06
C MET A 20 -2.12 -0.77 -1.30
N TYR A 21 -2.67 -1.97 -1.34
CA TYR A 21 -2.81 -2.80 -2.53
C TYR A 21 -4.19 -3.40 -2.60
N ARG A 22 -4.78 -3.48 -3.80
CA ARG A 22 -6.02 -4.24 -4.00
C ARG A 22 -5.68 -5.68 -4.33
N CYS A 23 -6.07 -6.61 -3.46
CA CYS A 23 -5.94 -8.03 -3.76
C CYS A 23 -7.09 -8.49 -4.66
N LEU A 24 -6.78 -8.98 -5.87
CA LEU A 24 -7.77 -9.47 -6.84
C LEU A 24 -8.46 -10.77 -6.41
N GLU A 25 -7.78 -11.61 -5.63
CA GLU A 25 -8.30 -12.91 -5.20
C GLU A 25 -9.33 -12.78 -4.09
N CYS A 26 -9.06 -11.90 -3.12
CA CYS A 26 -9.94 -11.68 -1.99
C CYS A 26 -10.73 -10.35 -2.08
N ASP A 27 -10.65 -9.62 -3.21
CA ASP A 27 -11.32 -8.33 -3.53
C ASP A 27 -11.25 -7.30 -2.39
N ASN A 28 -10.15 -7.30 -1.64
CA ASN A 28 -9.95 -6.48 -0.45
C ASN A 28 -8.75 -5.55 -0.63
N VAL A 29 -8.80 -4.40 0.03
CA VAL A 29 -7.65 -3.48 0.15
C VAL A 29 -6.82 -3.89 1.35
N VAL A 30 -5.54 -4.16 1.13
CA VAL A 30 -4.60 -4.68 2.12
C VAL A 30 -3.29 -3.89 2.09
N HIS A 31 -2.48 -3.95 3.15
CA HIS A 31 -1.16 -3.31 3.12
C HIS A 31 -0.13 -4.13 2.34
N GLY A 32 -0.36 -5.44 2.26
CA GLY A 32 0.61 -6.40 1.73
C GLY A 32 1.73 -6.67 2.72
N LYS A 33 2.19 -7.92 2.77
CA LYS A 33 3.36 -8.34 3.55
C LYS A 33 4.43 -8.86 2.60
N LYS A 34 5.70 -8.70 2.96
CA LYS A 34 6.80 -9.33 2.21
C LYS A 34 6.93 -10.79 2.65
N ASP A 35 6.90 -11.71 1.70
CA ASP A 35 7.20 -13.12 1.96
C ASP A 35 8.72 -13.38 2.00
N ARG A 36 9.13 -14.64 2.18
CA ARG A 36 10.53 -15.07 2.26
C ARG A 36 11.32 -14.76 0.97
N THR A 37 10.63 -14.64 -0.15
CA THR A 37 11.20 -14.25 -1.46
C THR A 37 11.30 -12.74 -1.65
N SER A 38 10.93 -11.92 -0.65
CA SER A 38 10.74 -10.46 -0.76
C SER A 38 9.64 -10.03 -1.73
N GLU A 39 8.83 -10.96 -2.23
CA GLU A 39 7.62 -10.65 -2.98
C GLU A 39 6.52 -10.15 -2.05
N LEU A 40 5.77 -9.16 -2.53
CA LEU A 40 4.63 -8.63 -1.80
C LEU A 40 3.44 -9.56 -1.99
N VAL A 41 2.85 -10.00 -0.89
CA VAL A 41 1.69 -10.91 -0.90
C VAL A 41 0.59 -10.38 0.01
N CYS A 42 -0.65 -10.74 -0.30
CA CYS A 42 -1.81 -10.42 0.52
C CYS A 42 -1.67 -11.02 1.93
N GLU A 43 -2.00 -10.27 2.97
CA GLU A 43 -1.91 -10.73 4.36
C GLU A 43 -2.95 -11.82 4.70
N HIS A 44 -4.09 -11.83 3.99
CA HIS A 44 -5.19 -12.77 4.20
C HIS A 44 -5.06 -14.04 3.37
N CYS A 45 -4.93 -13.90 2.05
CA CYS A 45 -4.96 -15.01 1.12
C CYS A 45 -3.57 -15.45 0.60
N HIS A 46 -2.49 -14.75 0.98
CA HIS A 46 -1.09 -14.99 0.54
C HIS A 46 -0.88 -15.00 -0.97
N SER A 47 -1.86 -14.54 -1.74
CA SER A 47 -1.74 -14.32 -3.17
C SER A 47 -0.74 -13.18 -3.47
N PRO A 48 0.02 -13.27 -4.57
CA PRO A 48 0.93 -12.21 -4.98
C PRO A 48 0.17 -10.91 -5.23
N LEU A 49 0.79 -9.79 -4.82
CA LEU A 49 0.32 -8.44 -5.10
C LEU A 49 1.28 -7.80 -6.08
N GLU A 50 0.78 -7.27 -7.18
CA GLU A 50 1.60 -6.63 -8.21
C GLU A 50 1.75 -5.13 -7.93
N ASP A 51 2.82 -4.51 -8.42
CA ASP A 51 3.02 -3.06 -8.30
C ASP A 51 1.92 -2.24 -9.03
N ASP A 52 1.22 -2.84 -10.00
CA ASP A 52 0.08 -2.20 -10.69
C ASP A 52 -1.17 -2.10 -9.80
N ASP A 53 -1.28 -2.97 -8.78
CA ASP A 53 -2.35 -2.95 -7.78
C ASP A 53 -2.09 -1.94 -6.64
N GLU A 54 -0.99 -1.16 -6.72
CA GLU A 54 -0.60 -0.14 -5.75
C GLU A 54 -1.63 1.01 -5.74
N ILE A 55 -2.22 1.25 -4.57
CA ILE A 55 -3.15 2.36 -4.33
C ILE A 55 -2.64 3.27 -3.23
N ALA A 56 -2.75 4.58 -3.46
CA ALA A 56 -2.45 5.60 -2.47
C ALA A 56 -3.68 5.85 -1.59
N TYR A 57 -3.67 5.31 -0.38
CA TYR A 57 -4.73 5.57 0.59
C TYR A 57 -4.42 6.84 1.38
N ARG A 58 -5.28 7.84 1.31
CA ARG A 58 -5.12 9.08 2.09
C ARG A 58 -5.33 8.75 3.57
N LEU A 59 -4.28 8.91 4.38
CA LEU A 59 -4.42 8.95 5.82
C LEU A 59 -5.02 10.31 6.16
N GLU A 60 -6.33 10.36 6.43
CA GLU A 60 -6.88 11.53 7.11
C GLU A 60 -6.21 11.61 8.48
N GLY A 61 -5.39 12.65 8.68
CA GLY A 61 -4.84 12.94 9.99
C GLY A 61 -6.01 13.18 10.93
N ASP A 62 -6.11 12.34 11.96
CA ASP A 62 -7.02 12.53 13.09
C ASP A 62 -6.85 13.98 13.60
N ASN A 63 -7.92 14.75 13.53
CA ASN A 63 -7.97 16.19 13.80
C ASN A 63 -7.83 16.52 15.28
#